data_AF-K2DQA7-F1
#
_entry.id   AF-K2DQA7-F1
#
_cell.length_a   1.000
_cell.length_b   1.000
_cell.length_c   1.000
_cell.angle_alpha   90.00
_cell.angle_beta   90.00
_cell.angle_gamma   90.00
#
_symmetry.space_group_name_H-M   'P 1'
#
loop_
_entity.id
_entity.type
_entity.pdbx_description
1 polymer ?
#
loop_
_entity_poly.entity_id
_entity_poly.type
_entity_poly.pdbx_seq_one_letter_code
_entity_poly.pdbx_strand_id
1 'polypeptide(L)'
;MLTMTVHEMGKELKIGVNSAYELARRADFYPAVKISDRRIIIYVEALKRWLEEQTSRVLSNDEAAKCFPEYFPKTCEENKAV
;
A
#
# COMPACT_ATOMS: atom_id res chain seq x y z
N MET A 1 9.97 -11.20 -11.94
CA MET A 1 10.09 -10.80 -10.52
C MET A 1 10.67 -9.39 -10.50
N LEU A 2 9.84 -8.36 -10.30
CA LEU A 2 10.33 -6.98 -10.20
C LEU A 2 10.45 -6.64 -8.71
N THR A 3 11.59 -6.10 -8.33
CA THR A 3 11.90 -5.66 -6.97
C THR A 3 12.29 -4.19 -6.98
N MET A 4 11.98 -3.48 -5.91
CA MET A 4 12.41 -2.09 -5.72
C MET A 4 13.07 -1.90 -4.35
N THR A 5 13.84 -0.84 -4.22
CA THR A 5 14.42 -0.39 -2.95
C THR A 5 13.36 0.31 -2.09
N VAL A 6 13.62 0.42 -0.79
CA VAL A 6 12.77 1.20 0.13
C VAL A 6 12.64 2.66 -0.32
N HIS A 7 13.69 3.21 -0.91
CA HIS A 7 13.69 4.60 -1.40
C HIS A 7 12.79 4.78 -2.64
N GLU A 8 12.85 3.84 -3.58
CA GLU A 8 11.95 3.82 -4.75
C GLU A 8 10.49 3.63 -4.32
N MET A 9 10.23 2.71 -3.37
CA MET A 9 8.90 2.54 -2.77
C MET A 9 8.39 3.85 -2.14
N GLY A 10 9.26 4.57 -1.43
CA GLY A 10 8.89 5.86 -0.85
C GLY A 10 8.45 6.88 -1.90
N LYS A 11 9.17 6.94 -3.03
CA LYS A 11 8.80 7.80 -4.17
C LYS A 11 7.48 7.38 -4.80
N GLU A 12 7.29 6.08 -5.02
CA GLU A 12 6.09 5.51 -5.64
C GLU A 12 4.84 5.79 -4.80
N LEU A 13 4.93 5.57 -3.49
CA LEU A 13 3.85 5.82 -2.53
C LEU A 13 3.73 7.30 -2.12
N LYS A 14 4.63 8.16 -2.61
CA LYS A 14 4.71 9.59 -2.26
C LYS A 14 4.80 9.83 -0.75
N ILE A 15 5.56 8.99 -0.04
CA ILE A 15 5.83 9.12 1.39
C ILE A 15 7.28 9.54 1.64
N GLY A 16 7.51 10.18 2.79
CA GLY A 16 8.86 10.56 3.22
C GLY A 16 9.77 9.34 3.40
N VAL A 17 11.07 9.54 3.20
CA VAL A 17 12.08 8.46 3.30
C VAL A 17 12.03 7.78 4.67
N ASN A 18 11.90 8.56 5.75
CA ASN A 18 11.81 8.00 7.11
C ASN A 18 10.58 7.10 7.27
N SER A 19 9.42 7.57 6.81
CA SER A 19 8.17 6.79 6.84
C SER A 19 8.26 5.52 6.00
N ALA A 20 8.96 5.55 4.86
CA ALA A 20 9.21 4.37 4.05
C ALA A 20 10.04 3.32 4.79
N TYR A 21 11.09 3.73 5.50
CA TYR A 21 11.91 2.84 6.32
C TYR A 21 11.21 2.35 7.59
N GLU A 22 10.35 3.17 8.19
CA GLU A 22 9.46 2.74 9.28
C GLU A 22 8.50 1.67 8.79
N LEU A 23 7.81 1.90 7.67
CA LEU A 23 6.89 0.94 7.05
C LEU A 23 7.61 -0.38 6.75
N ALA A 24 8.77 -0.32 6.10
CA ALA A 24 9.55 -1.51 5.74
C ALA A 24 10.07 -2.33 6.94
N ARG A 25 10.04 -1.78 8.16
CA ARG A 25 10.44 -2.46 9.39
C ARG A 25 9.26 -2.98 10.21
N ARG A 26 8.02 -2.68 9.83
CA ARG A 26 6.84 -3.15 10.56
C ARG A 26 6.67 -4.67 10.37
N ALA A 27 6.27 -5.35 11.44
CA ALA A 27 6.07 -6.80 11.43
C ALA A 27 4.89 -7.24 10.54
N ASP A 28 3.91 -6.36 10.31
CA ASP A 28 2.72 -6.61 9.47
C ASP A 28 2.94 -6.28 7.99
N PHE A 29 4.13 -5.76 7.63
CA PHE A 29 4.49 -5.42 6.26
C PHE A 29 5.31 -6.56 5.63
N TYR A 30 4.59 -7.55 5.11
CA TYR A 30 5.19 -8.71 4.42
C TYR A 30 5.87 -8.46 3.06
N PRO A 31 5.66 -7.34 2.32
CA PRO A 31 6.34 -7.12 1.04
C PRO A 31 7.86 -6.90 1.15
N ALA A 32 8.36 -6.58 2.34
CA ALA A 32 9.78 -6.35 2.59
C ALA A 32 10.54 -7.67 2.83
N VAL A 33 11.68 -7.82 2.15
CA VAL A 33 12.67 -8.86 2.43
C VAL A 33 14.01 -8.24 2.76
N LYS A 34 14.52 -8.60 3.94
CA LYS A 34 15.85 -8.22 4.41
C LYS A 34 16.87 -9.19 3.81
N ILE A 35 17.72 -8.69 2.92
CA ILE A 35 18.79 -9.48 2.29
C ILE A 35 20.06 -9.45 3.13
N SER A 36 20.30 -8.34 3.82
CA SER A 36 21.42 -8.16 4.75
C SER A 36 21.04 -7.12 5.80
N ASP A 37 21.89 -6.91 6.81
CA ASP A 37 21.66 -5.90 7.84
C ASP A 37 21.46 -4.47 7.32
N ARG A 38 21.96 -4.17 6.13
CA ARG A 38 21.88 -2.84 5.52
C ARG A 38 20.97 -2.77 4.30
N ARG A 39 20.40 -3.90 3.84
CA ARG A 39 19.67 -3.95 2.58
C ARG A 39 18.31 -4.61 2.74
N ILE A 40 17.27 -3.81 2.48
CA ILE A 40 15.89 -4.23 2.40
C ILE A 40 15.42 -4.04 0.95
N ILE A 41 14.78 -5.06 0.40
CA ILE A 41 14.18 -5.05 -0.93
C ILE A 41 12.69 -5.27 -0.79
N ILE A 42 11.90 -4.59 -1.63
CA ILE A 42 10.45 -4.69 -1.67
C ILE A 42 10.03 -5.43 -2.93
N TYR A 43 9.21 -6.47 -2.77
CA TYR A 43 8.58 -7.15 -3.89
C TYR A 43 7.38 -6.34 -4.39
N VAL A 44 7.40 -5.93 -5.66
CA VAL A 44 6.36 -5.05 -6.22
C VAL A 44 4.98 -5.71 -6.19
N GLU A 45 4.89 -6.99 -6.51
CA GLU A 45 3.62 -7.70 -6.53
C GLU A 45 3.04 -7.87 -5.12
N ALA A 46 3.88 -8.21 -4.14
CA ALA A 46 3.47 -8.30 -2.75
C ALA A 46 3.03 -6.93 -2.20
N LEU A 47 3.71 -5.84 -2.59
CA LEU A 47 3.32 -4.49 -2.19
C LEU A 47 1.93 -4.14 -2.68
N LYS A 48 1.61 -4.43 -3.96
CA LYS A 48 0.27 -4.17 -4.52
C LYS A 48 -0.82 -4.94 -3.76
N ARG A 49 -0.60 -6.23 -3.54
CA ARG A 49 -1.54 -7.07 -2.77
C ARG A 49 -1.73 -6.56 -1.34
N TRP A 50 -0.64 -6.18 -0.66
CA TRP A 50 -0.73 -5.64 0.69
C TRP A 50 -1.54 -4.34 0.73
N LEU A 51 -1.39 -3.45 -0.26
CA LEU A 51 -2.18 -2.21 -0.36
C LEU A 51 -3.67 -2.48 -0.60
N GLU A 52 -3.99 -3.44 -1.47
CA GLU A 52 -5.38 -3.89 -1.70
C GLU A 52 -5.99 -4.42 -0.40
N GLU A 53 -5.27 -5.28 0.33
CA GLU A 53 -5.71 -5.80 1.63
C GLU A 53 -5.94 -4.69 2.67
N GLN A 54 -5.05 -3.69 2.76
CA GLN A 54 -5.24 -2.56 3.67
C GLN A 54 -6.48 -1.75 3.28
N THR A 55 -6.70 -1.54 1.99
CA THR A 55 -7.87 -0.81 1.48
C THR A 55 -9.16 -1.54 1.83
N SER A 56 -9.20 -2.87 1.64
CA SER A 56 -10.36 -3.68 2.02
C SER A 56 -10.66 -3.64 3.52
N ARG A 57 -9.63 -3.66 4.37
CA ARG A 57 -9.79 -3.54 5.83
C ARG A 57 -10.39 -2.19 6.24
N VAL A 58 -10.01 -1.12 5.55
CA VAL A 58 -10.55 0.21 5.81
C VAL A 58 -12.00 0.32 5.30
N LEU A 59 -12.29 -0.25 4.12
CA LEU A 59 -13.64 -0.29 3.53
C LEU A 59 -14.66 -1.09 4.36
N SER A 60 -14.23 -2.12 5.10
CA SER A 60 -15.13 -2.82 6.03
C SER A 60 -15.46 -2.03 7.30
N ASN A 61 -14.76 -0.92 7.56
CA ASN A 61 -15.04 -0.03 8.68
C ASN A 61 -15.86 1.17 8.17
N ASP A 62 -17.17 1.13 8.37
CA ASP A 62 -18.14 2.17 7.93
C ASP A 62 -17.81 3.60 8.42
N GLU A 63 -16.97 3.74 9.43
CA GLU A 63 -16.55 5.03 9.99
C GLU A 63 -15.46 5.72 9.14
N ALA A 64 -14.53 4.95 8.55
CA ALA A 64 -13.46 5.52 7.75
C ALA A 64 -13.98 6.12 6.44
N ALA A 65 -15.00 5.47 5.84
CA ALA A 65 -15.72 5.97 4.67
C ALA A 65 -16.36 7.35 4.89
N LYS A 66 -16.77 7.65 6.13
CA LYS A 66 -17.36 8.95 6.50
C LYS A 66 -16.30 10.05 6.65
N CYS A 67 -15.11 9.69 7.14
CA CYS A 67 -14.05 10.67 7.43
C CYS A 67 -13.19 11.06 6.21
N PHE A 68 -13.03 10.16 5.24
CA PHE A 68 -12.14 10.37 4.09
C PHE A 68 -12.79 9.99 2.75
N PRO A 69 -13.95 10.58 2.41
CA PRO A 69 -14.74 10.16 1.24
C PRO A 69 -13.99 10.34 -0.09
N GLU A 70 -13.03 11.26 -0.19
CA GLU A 70 -12.26 11.48 -1.42
C GLU A 70 -11.25 10.37 -1.74
N TYR A 71 -10.88 9.55 -0.76
CA TYR A 71 -9.91 8.45 -0.91
C TYR A 71 -10.56 7.10 -1.24
N PHE A 72 -11.89 7.01 -1.14
CA PHE A 72 -12.62 5.82 -1.55
C PHE A 72 -13.01 5.91 -3.01
N PRO A 73 -12.80 4.84 -3.81
CA PRO A 73 -13.27 4.82 -5.17
C PRO A 73 -14.79 4.98 -5.15
N LYS A 74 -15.30 6.06 -5.78
CA LYS A 74 -16.71 6.12 -6.14
C LYS A 74 -16.97 4.90 -7.02
N THR A 75 -17.78 3.96 -6.57
CA THR A 75 -18.28 2.89 -7.42
C THR A 75 -18.87 3.56 -8.66
N CYS A 76 -18.21 3.43 -9.80
CA CYS A 76 -18.77 3.80 -11.09
C CYS A 76 -19.85 2.78 -11.44
N GLU A 77 -20.96 2.76 -10.70
CA GLU A 77 -22.23 2.26 -11.21
C GLU A 77 -22.90 3.42 -11.95
N GLU A 78 -22.41 3.71 -13.15
CA GLU A 78 -23.23 4.37 -14.15
C GLU A 78 -23.39 3.43 -15.35
N ASN A 79 -24.64 2.97 -15.47
CA ASN A 79 -25.34 2.52 -16.67
C ASN A 79 -25.30 1.02 -17.02
N LYS A 80 -26.16 0.26 -16.32
CA LYS A 80 -27.12 -0.60 -17.02
C LYS A 80 -28.05 0.29 -17.86
N ALA A 81 -27.92 0.23 -19.19
CA ALA A 81 -29.01 0.35 -20.16
C ALA A 81 -28.42 0.21 -21.58
N VAL A 82 -28.43 -1.01 -22.11
CA VAL A 82 -28.49 -1.27 -23.56
C VAL A 82 -29.86 -1.86 -23.82
#